data_AF-A0AAW5N1V9-F1
#
_entry.id   AF-A0AAW5N1V9-F1
#
_cell.length_a   1.000
_cell.length_b   1.000
_cell.length_c   1.000
_cell.angle_alpha   90.00
_cell.angle_beta   90.00
_cell.angle_gamma   90.00
#
_symmetry.space_group_name_H-M   'P 1'
#
loop_
_entity.id
_entity.type
_entity.pdbx_description
1 polymer ?
#
loop_
_entity_poly.entity_id
_entity_poly.type
_entity_poly.pdbx_seq_one_letter_code
_entity_poly.pdbx_strand_id
1 'polypeptide(L)' 'MEKLSVGAGAIGVIDLNLPLADNLRYVATALGKPLSELTVTILAKPRHAAVIAEMQQLGVRVFAIPVGDVAASILTC' A
#
# COMPACT_ATOMS: atom_id res chain seq x y z
N MET A 1 13.65 8.48 -0.07
CA MET A 1 13.54 7.01 -0.05
C MET A 1 12.08 6.67 -0.22
N GLU A 2 11.78 5.89 -1.24
CA GLU A 2 10.47 5.27 -1.43
C GLU A 2 10.41 3.96 -0.63
N LYS A 3 9.23 3.61 -0.12
CA LYS A 3 9.05 2.44 0.75
C LYS A 3 7.82 1.66 0.30
N LEU A 4 7.96 0.34 0.27
CA LEU A 4 6.86 -0.60 0.12
C LEU A 4 7.06 -1.69 1.18
N SER A 5 6.04 -1.94 2.00
CA SER A 5 6.14 -2.83 3.15
C SER A 5 4.85 -3.63 3.29
N VAL A 6 5.00 -4.90 3.63
CA VAL A 6 3.92 -5.87 3.78
C VAL A 6 4.25 -6.82 4.94
N GLY A 7 3.22 -7.40 5.55
CA GLY A 7 3.37 -8.44 6.57
C GLY A 7 3.65 -9.83 5.98
N ALA A 8 3.72 -10.82 6.88
CA ALA A 8 4.12 -12.20 6.57
C ALA A 8 3.32 -12.86 5.43
N GLY A 9 2.02 -12.58 5.33
CA GLY A 9 1.13 -13.16 4.32
C GLY A 9 1.38 -12.72 2.87
N ALA A 10 2.25 -11.72 2.64
CA ALA A 10 2.59 -11.23 1.31
C ALA A 10 4.11 -11.06 1.11
N ILE A 11 4.94 -11.75 1.90
CA ILE A 11 6.40 -11.71 1.71
C ILE A 11 6.78 -12.22 0.32
N GLY A 12 7.67 -11.50 -0.35
CA GLY A 12 8.24 -11.89 -1.64
C GLY A 12 7.37 -11.58 -2.87
N VAL A 13 6.18 -10.99 -2.69
CA VAL A 13 5.26 -10.68 -3.81
C VAL A 13 5.31 -9.22 -4.27
N ILE A 14 6.10 -8.38 -3.59
CA ILE A 14 6.24 -6.95 -3.89
C ILE A 14 7.58 -6.63 -4.54
N ASP A 15 7.59 -5.67 -5.48
CA ASP A 15 8.77 -5.15 -6.16
C ASP A 15 8.58 -3.66 -6.49
N LEU A 16 9.51 -2.82 -6.01
CA LEU A 16 9.50 -1.36 -6.25
C LEU A 16 9.75 -0.98 -7.71
N ASN A 17 10.27 -1.89 -8.55
CA ASN A 17 10.46 -1.64 -9.97
C ASN A 17 9.17 -1.86 -10.79
N LEU A 18 8.14 -2.45 -10.19
CA LEU A 18 6.85 -2.66 -10.82
C LEU A 18 5.89 -1.48 -10.56
N PRO A 19 4.91 -1.26 -11.46
CA PRO A 19 3.83 -0.32 -11.19
C PRO A 19 3.15 -0.61 -9.84
N LEU A 20 2.73 0.45 -9.13
CA LEU A 20 2.05 0.32 -7.85
C LEU A 20 0.78 -0.55 -7.97
N ALA A 21 0.00 -0.35 -9.03
CA ALA A 21 -1.23 -1.10 -9.27
C ALA A 21 -0.99 -2.63 -9.31
N ASP A 22 0.16 -3.08 -9.83
CA ASP A 22 0.49 -4.51 -9.91
C ASP A 22 0.86 -5.06 -8.54
N ASN A 23 1.69 -4.33 -7.78
CA ASN A 23 1.99 -4.65 -6.39
C ASN A 23 0.71 -4.81 -5.55
N LEU A 24 -0.24 -3.87 -5.67
CA LEU A 24 -1.49 -3.92 -4.91
C LEU A 24 -2.34 -5.15 -5.27
N ARG A 25 -2.40 -5.52 -6.55
CA ARG A 25 -3.10 -6.73 -7.01
C ARG A 25 -2.43 -8.01 -6.53
N TYR A 26 -1.10 -8.08 -6.57
CA TYR A 26 -0.35 -9.24 -6.09
C TYR A 26 -0.51 -9.43 -4.58
N VAL A 27 -0.43 -8.34 -3.81
CA VAL A 27 -0.66 -8.38 -2.35
C VAL A 27 -2.11 -8.78 -2.03
N ALA A 28 -3.10 -8.23 -2.72
CA ALA A 28 -4.51 -8.62 -2.52
C ALA A 28 -4.73 -10.12 -2.81
N THR A 29 -4.14 -10.62 -3.91
CA THR A 29 -4.19 -12.03 -4.31
C THR A 29 -3.50 -12.94 -3.27
N ALA A 30 -2.30 -12.58 -2.82
CA ALA A 30 -1.55 -13.31 -1.81
C ALA A 30 -2.31 -13.41 -0.47
N LEU A 31 -3.04 -12.35 -0.12
CA LEU A 31 -3.86 -12.29 1.10
C LEU A 31 -5.28 -12.85 0.91
N GLY A 32 -5.63 -13.35 -0.29
CA GLY A 32 -6.93 -13.95 -0.57
C GLY A 32 -8.12 -13.01 -0.41
N LYS A 33 -7.92 -11.70 -0.63
CA LYS A 33 -8.96 -10.67 -0.45
C LYS A 33 -9.16 -9.83 -1.71
N PRO A 34 -10.36 -9.29 -1.96
CA PRO A 34 -10.56 -8.37 -3.08
C PRO A 34 -9.76 -7.08 -2.87
N LEU A 35 -9.38 -6.44 -3.98
CA LEU A 35 -8.60 -5.19 -3.96
C LEU A 35 -9.30 -4.09 -3.15
N SER A 36 -10.64 -4.07 -3.16
CA SER A 36 -11.47 -3.13 -2.40
C SER A 36 -11.38 -3.25 -0.87
N GLU A 37 -10.91 -4.40 -0.38
CA GLU A 37 -10.69 -4.63 1.06
C GLU A 37 -9.23 -4.39 1.48
N LEU A 38 -8.32 -4.25 0.51
CA LEU A 38 -6.94 -3.91 0.80
C LEU A 38 -6.88 -2.49 1.37
N THR A 39 -6.14 -2.33 2.46
CA THR A 39 -5.91 -1.04 3.10
C THR A 39 -4.43 -0.69 3.00
N VAL A 40 -4.12 0.48 2.44
CA VAL A 40 -2.76 0.99 2.30
C VAL A 40 -2.59 2.22 3.19
N THR A 41 -1.55 2.21 4.02
CA THR A 41 -1.16 3.37 4.83
C THR A 41 -0.12 4.19 4.08
N ILE A 42 -0.27 5.51 4.08
CA ILE A 42 0.65 6.44 3.38
C ILE A 42 0.71 7.78 4.11
N LEU A 43 1.86 8.47 4.05
CA LEU A 43 1.95 9.81 4.62
C LEU A 43 1.10 10.80 3.83
N ALA A 44 0.26 11.58 4.50
CA ALA A 44 -0.49 12.70 3.95
C ALA A 44 0.45 13.88 3.67
N LYS A 45 1.10 13.87 2.51
CA LYS A 45 2.03 14.91 2.04
C LYS A 45 1.67 15.31 0.60
N PRO A 46 1.88 16.57 0.17
CA PRO A 46 1.53 17.01 -1.19
C PRO A 46 2.12 16.13 -2.30
N ARG A 47 3.36 15.65 -2.13
CA ARG A 47 4.02 14.71 -3.06
C ARG A 47 3.32 13.37 -3.25
N HIS A 48 2.40 12.99 -2.36
CA HIS A 48 1.65 11.73 -2.46
C HIS A 48 0.21 11.95 -2.98
N ALA A 49 -0.19 13.16 -3.33
CA ALA A 49 -1.57 13.43 -3.77
C ALA A 49 -1.97 12.59 -5.00
N ALA A 50 -1.07 12.49 -5.98
CA ALA A 50 -1.32 11.71 -7.19
C ALA A 50 -1.48 10.21 -6.90
N VAL A 51 -0.55 9.64 -6.13
CA VAL A 51 -0.59 8.20 -5.80
C VAL A 51 -1.76 7.85 -4.87
N ILE A 52 -2.18 8.76 -4.00
CA ILE A 52 -3.40 8.59 -3.19
C ILE A 52 -4.64 8.52 -4.10
N ALA A 53 -4.75 9.43 -5.07
CA ALA A 53 -5.85 9.43 -6.01
C ALA A 53 -5.87 8.16 -6.88
N GLU A 54 -4.69 7.70 -7.34
CA GLU A 54 -4.54 6.44 -8.08
C GLU A 54 -5.05 5.24 -7.27
N MET A 55 -4.61 5.09 -6.01
CA MET A 55 -5.07 4.01 -5.13
C MET A 55 -6.59 4.03 -4.89
N GLN A 56 -7.17 5.23 -4.71
CA GLN A 56 -8.61 5.40 -4.55
C GLN A 56 -9.38 5.03 -5.82
N GLN A 57 -8.87 5.39 -7.00
CA GLN A 57 -9.45 5.02 -8.29
C GLN A 57 -9.40 3.49 -8.53
N LEU A 58 -8.35 2.83 -8.05
CA LEU A 58 -8.25 1.36 -8.05
C LEU A 58 -9.21 0.69 -7.04
N GLY A 59 -9.87 1.47 -6.18
CA GLY A 59 -10.81 0.98 -5.18
C GLY A 59 -10.17 0.58 -3.85
N VAL A 60 -8.87 0.78 -3.66
CA VAL A 60 -8.15 0.44 -2.43
C VAL A 60 -8.49 1.44 -1.32
N ARG A 61 -8.58 0.97 -0.08
CA ARG A 61 -8.80 1.84 1.08
C ARG A 61 -7.47 2.54 1.43
N VAL A 62 -7.47 3.87 1.46
CA VAL A 62 -6.27 4.64 1.79
C VAL A 62 -6.38 5.21 3.19
N PHE A 63 -5.43 4.87 4.06
CA PHE A 63 -5.27 5.48 5.37
C PHE A 63 -4.11 6.48 5.34
N ALA A 64 -4.43 7.76 5.12
CA ALA A 64 -3.44 8.82 5.02
C ALA A 64 -3.10 9.41 6.40
N ILE A 65 -1.85 9.27 6.85
CA ILE A 65 -1.38 9.69 8.19
C ILE A 65 -0.44 10.90 8.13
N PRO A 66 -0.43 11.81 9.13
CA PRO A 66 0.38 13.03 9.07
C PRO A 66 1.90 12.77 9.18
N VAL A 67 2.31 11.83 10.02
CA VAL A 67 3.70 11.44 10.34
C VAL A 67 3.75 10.00 10.85
N GLY A 68 4.95 9.42 10.98
CA GLY A 68 5.16 8.13 11.69
C GLY A 68 5.08 6.89 10.80
N ASP A 69 5.86 6.84 9.73
CA ASP A 69 5.88 5.70 8.81
C ASP A 69 6.52 4.43 9.39
N VAL A 70 7.40 4.54 10.40
CA VAL A 70 7.93 3.39 11.16
C VAL A 70 6.80 2.66 11.89
N ALA A 71 6.02 3.37 12.69
CA ALA A 71 4.87 2.77 13.39
C ALA A 71 3.87 2.20 12.38
N ALA A 72 3.61 2.92 11.29
CA ALA A 72 2.72 2.46 10.23
C ALA A 72 3.20 1.17 9.54
N SER A 73 4.52 1.01 9.32
CA SER A 73 5.07 -0.22 8.72
C SER A 73 4.88 -1.44 9.61
N ILE A 74 4.94 -1.26 10.95
CA ILE A 74 4.73 -2.36 11.91
C ILE A 74 3.27 -2.85 11.87
N LEU A 75 2.31 -1.95 11.60
CA LEU A 75 0.88 -2.32 11.48
C LEU A 75 0.57 -3.23 10.28
N THR A 76 1.54 -3.46 9.39
CA THR A 76 1.36 -4.42 8.28
C THR A 76 1.53 -5.88 8.72
N CYS A 77 2.13 -6.11 9.89
CA CYS A 77 2.42 -7.42 10.49
C CYS A 77 1.33 -7.85 11.45
#